data_AF-A0A919SHZ4-F1
#
_entry.id   AF-A0A919SHZ4-F1
#
_cell.length_a   1.000
_cell.length_b   1.000
_cell.length_c   1.000
_cell.angle_alpha   90.00
_cell.angle_beta   90.00
_cell.angle_gamma   90.00
#
_symmetry.space_group_name_H-M   'P 1'
#
loop_
_entity.id
_entity.type
_entity.pdbx_description
1 polymer ?
#
loop_
_entity_poly.entity_id
_entity_poly.type
_entity_poly.pdbx_seq_one_letter_code
_entity_poly.pdbx_strand_id
1 'polypeptide(L)' 'MQRYSDDDGTSVPEGPETRRLEIHNSSIDEELAVAGACALVHLPTGRVCTKEHSHSGSCEFVTADR' A
#
# COMPACT_ATOMS: atom_id res chain seq x y z
N MET A 1 -14.80 1.05 -51.22
CA MET A 1 -14.24 0.03 -50.30
C MET A 1 -12.78 0.40 -50.06
N GLN A 2 -12.36 0.53 -48.79
CA GLN A 2 -10.96 0.70 -48.30
C GLN A 2 -10.43 2.17 -48.35
N ARG A 3 -9.90 2.82 -47.30
CA ARG A 3 -9.51 2.45 -45.92
C ARG A 3 -9.70 3.69 -45.03
N TYR A 4 -10.43 3.56 -43.91
CA TYR A 4 -10.22 4.44 -42.76
C TYR A 4 -8.92 3.94 -42.12
N SER A 5 -7.90 4.79 -42.04
CA SER A 5 -6.66 4.45 -41.35
C SER A 5 -6.88 4.69 -39.86
N ASP A 6 -7.09 3.60 -39.13
CA ASP A 6 -6.94 3.52 -37.68
C ASP A 6 -5.45 3.68 -37.34
N ASP A 7 -5.02 4.93 -37.14
CA ASP A 7 -3.77 5.23 -36.44
C ASP A 7 -4.16 5.90 -35.12
N ASP A 8 -4.65 5.09 -34.17
CA ASP A 8 -4.58 5.44 -32.75
C ASP A 8 -3.12 5.23 -32.30
N GLY A 9 -2.23 6.05 -32.85
CA GLY A 9 -0.85 6.20 -32.41
C GLY A 9 -0.79 6.95 -31.09
N THR A 10 -1.55 6.51 -30.08
CA THR A 10 -1.40 6.99 -28.71
C THR A 10 -0.09 6.41 -28.18
N SER A 11 1.01 7.07 -28.56
CA SER A 11 2.33 6.87 -27.97
C SER A 11 2.22 7.28 -26.50
N VAL A 12 2.02 6.30 -25.61
CA VAL A 12 2.07 6.56 -24.17
C VAL A 12 3.49 7.03 -23.87
N PRO A 13 3.69 8.29 -23.45
CA PRO A 13 5.03 8.73 -23.09
C PRO A 13 5.47 7.93 -21.85
N GLU A 14 6.50 7.09 -21.98
CA GLU A 14 7.20 6.52 -20.84
C GLU A 14 7.99 7.63 -20.13
N GLY A 15 7.35 8.28 -19.16
CA GLY A 15 7.91 9.29 -18.28
C GLY A 15 6.79 10.13 -17.64
N PRO A 16 6.87 10.54 -16.35
CA PRO A 16 7.98 10.45 -15.42
C PRO A 16 8.05 9.06 -14.81
N GLU A 17 9.15 8.77 -14.13
CA GLU A 17 9.16 7.88 -12.97
C GLU A 17 7.81 8.10 -12.27
N THR A 18 6.91 7.13 -12.37
CA THR A 18 5.80 7.04 -11.42
C THR A 18 6.55 7.10 -10.11
N ARG A 19 6.61 8.29 -9.50
CA ARG A 19 6.85 8.44 -8.07
C ARG A 19 5.78 7.54 -7.56
N ARG A 20 6.17 6.30 -7.26
CA ARG A 20 5.31 5.26 -6.73
C ARG A 20 4.64 6.02 -5.64
N LEU A 21 3.38 6.41 -5.86
CA LEU A 21 2.69 7.29 -4.94
C LEU A 21 2.85 6.51 -3.67
N GLU A 22 3.63 7.04 -2.73
CA GLU A 22 3.89 6.36 -1.48
C GLU A 22 2.55 6.48 -0.78
N ILE A 23 1.66 5.55 -1.12
CA ILE A 23 0.31 5.45 -0.60
C ILE A 23 0.54 4.94 0.80
N HIS A 24 0.90 5.87 1.68
CA HIS A 24 1.03 5.63 3.09
C HIS A 24 -0.39 5.42 3.61
N ASN A 25 -0.73 4.18 3.94
CA ASN A 25 -1.99 3.89 4.58
C ASN A 25 -1.83 4.26 6.06
N SER A 26 -2.49 5.32 6.54
CA SER A 26 -2.40 5.74 7.95
C SER A 26 -2.90 4.68 8.95
N SER A 27 -3.55 3.62 8.46
CA SER A 27 -3.94 2.46 9.26
C SER A 27 -2.85 1.38 9.29
N ILE A 28 -1.69 1.58 8.68
CA ILE A 28 -0.59 0.62 8.62
C ILE A 28 0.69 1.31 9.08
N ASP A 29 1.40 0.67 10.00
CA ASP A 29 2.74 1.06 10.43
C ASP A 29 3.76 0.49 9.44
N GLU A 30 4.34 1.35 8.61
CA GLU A 30 5.19 0.89 7.51
C GLU A 30 6.47 0.21 8.00
N GLU A 31 7.00 0.61 9.16
CA GLU A 31 8.20 0.01 9.74
C GLU A 31 7.94 -1.47 10.10
N LEU A 32 6.82 -1.73 10.77
CA LEU A 32 6.41 -3.09 11.10
C LEU A 32 5.97 -3.89 9.88
N ALA A 33 5.33 -3.25 8.88
CA ALA A 33 4.91 -3.92 7.65
C ALA A 33 6.12 -4.40 6.85
N VAL A 34 7.16 -3.56 6.74
CA VAL A 34 8.44 -3.90 6.11
C VAL A 34 9.16 -5.01 6.87
N ALA A 35 9.02 -5.06 8.20
CA ALA A 35 9.52 -6.16 9.02
C ALA A 35 8.72 -7.48 8.86
N GLY A 36 7.62 -7.49 8.09
CA GLY A 36 6.79 -8.67 7.85
C GLY A 36 5.67 -8.88 8.88
N ALA A 37 5.33 -7.87 9.67
CA ALA A 37 4.19 -7.89 10.56
C ALA A 37 2.89 -7.45 9.85
N CYS A 38 1.74 -7.72 10.48
CA CYS A 38 0.43 -7.23 10.06
C CYS A 38 0.36 -5.70 10.09
N ALA A 39 1.04 -5.08 11.05
CA ALA A 39 1.26 -3.64 11.15
C ALA A 39 -0.01 -2.78 11.17
N LEU A 40 -1.18 -3.37 11.38
CA LEU A 40 -2.43 -2.62 11.44
C LEU A 40 -2.43 -1.70 12.67
N VAL A 41 -2.56 -0.40 12.43
CA VAL A 41 -2.70 0.66 13.43
C VAL A 41 -4.18 0.91 13.70
N HIS A 42 -4.56 0.78 14.96
CA HIS A 42 -5.85 1.22 15.45
C HIS A 42 -5.81 2.73 15.71
N LEU A 43 -6.19 3.53 14.69
CA LEU A 43 -6.13 5.01 14.72
C LEU A 43 -6.70 5.66 16.00
N PRO A 44 -7.84 5.21 16.58
CA PRO A 44 -8.39 5.84 17.77
C PRO A 44 -7.49 5.74 19.01
N THR A 45 -6.65 4.71 19.10
CA THR A 45 -5.83 4.43 20.29
C THR A 45 -4.34 4.47 20.02
N GLY A 46 -3.92 4.61 18.75
CA GLY A 46 -2.50 4.55 18.34
C GLY A 46 -1.82 3.21 18.60
N ARG A 47 -2.60 2.13 18.78
CA ARG A 47 -2.05 0.80 19.05
C ARG A 47 -1.80 0.05 17.74
N VAL A 48 -0.78 -0.78 17.69
CA VAL A 48 -0.37 -1.46 16.45
C VAL A 48 -0.35 -2.98 16.62
N CYS A 49 -0.72 -3.70 15.57
CA CYS A 49 -0.62 -5.16 15.53
C CYS A 49 0.80 -5.57 15.10
N THR A 50 1.53 -6.25 15.98
CA THR A 50 2.91 -6.73 15.73
C THR A 50 2.98 -8.21 15.34
N LYS A 51 1.84 -8.88 15.17
CA LYS A 51 1.78 -10.28 14.70
C LYS A 51 2.29 -10.41 13.27
N GLU A 52 2.67 -11.61 12.86
CA GLU A 52 3.03 -11.92 11.47
C GLU A 52 1.97 -11.44 10.47
N HIS A 53 2.45 -11.03 9.30
CA HIS A 53 1.60 -10.66 8.18
C HIS A 53 0.70 -11.85 7.80
N SER A 54 -0.61 -11.62 7.69
CA SER A 54 -1.65 -12.66 7.52
C SER A 54 -1.81 -13.67 8.67
N HIS A 55 -1.60 -13.25 9.92
CA HIS A 55 -1.90 -14.09 11.08
C HIS A 55 -3.37 -14.57 11.11
N SER A 56 -3.60 -15.75 11.67
CA SER A 56 -4.94 -16.28 11.90
C SER A 56 -5.60 -15.58 13.10
N GLY A 57 -6.90 -15.28 13.00
CA GLY A 57 -7.67 -14.65 14.09
C GLY A 57 -7.64 -13.12 14.09
N SER A 58 -8.11 -12.51 15.17
CA SER A 58 -8.22 -11.05 15.30
C SER A 58 -6.86 -10.39 15.57
N CYS A 59 -6.70 -9.15 15.10
CA CYS A 59 -5.49 -8.35 15.35
C CYS A 59 -5.30 -8.10 16.85
N GLU A 60 -4.06 -8.20 17.29
CA GLU A 60 -3.67 -7.99 18.67
C GLU A 60 -2.93 -6.66 18.77
N PHE A 61 -3.65 -5.63 19.17
CA PHE A 61 -3.14 -4.27 19.23
C PHE A 61 -2.36 -4.05 20.52
N VAL A 62 -1.05 -4.02 20.42
CA VAL A 62 -0.16 -3.64 21.53
C VAL A 62 0.02 -2.13 21.56
N THR A 63 0.15 -1.56 22.75
CA THR A 63 0.61 -0.18 22.89
C THR A 63 2.03 -0.12 22.32
N ALA A 64 2.25 0.67 21.28
CA ALA A 64 3.60 1.08 20.91
C ALA A 64 4.12 1.88 22.11
N ASP A 65 4.88 1.23 22.98
CA ASP A 65 5.57 1.88 24.08
C ASP A 65 6.58 2.84 23.44
N ARG A 66 6.21 4.12 23.34
CA ARG A 66 7.05 5.17 22.78
C ARG A 66 6.96 6.42 23.62
#